data_AF-A0A2E6LWD7-F1
#
_entry.id   AF-A0A2E6LWD7-F1
#
_cell.length_a   1.000
_cell.length_b   1.000
_cell.length_c   1.000
_cell.angle_alpha   90.00
_cell.angle_beta   90.00
_cell.angle_gamma   90.00
#
_symmetry.space_group_name_H-M   'P 1'
#
loop_
_entity.id
_entity.type
_entity.pdbx_description
1 polymer ?
#
loop_
_entity_poly.entity_id
_entity_poly.type
_entity_poly.pdbx_seq_one_letter_code
_entity_poly.pdbx_strand_id
1 'polypeptide(L)'
;MTPYQSPPWRKLTELSGGKGVKAEWQNFPEELLAITNEQASAIPCNGRAGCYMNVVQHGPSDIVGICTSDTKQCERRTLKKSELALYRIDHKKLATKVAAAIGFTEQYEKITGYAALWKFGVLNPQAEHSFPVYCFLGQTSSQLDKIVNQLCMGEQTFLLIAATSNLISTASSDASSRHKSKLIGIDDVLAVDGTGKVTAKDSAQTIVSNWLETVLPKSAKPSEANQLVLPPGTTWKDISITFLARDVVSIKCGEETAVNYERLHIPGMFVASQREKKPSDKWFLLMAFALWGPGLNRENLRTLFGHDDWNRMRTQKSALSKSLKQFFGLDDEPIPYNKSVYEYQPILMIRQDTNCDLNDWISDIHQ
;
A
#
# COMPACT_ATOMS: atom_id res chain seq x y z
N MET A 1 -6.59 -25.94 28.91
CA MET A 1 -7.47 -25.51 27.82
C MET A 1 -7.53 -24.00 27.83
N THR A 2 -6.78 -23.35 26.95
CA THR A 2 -6.91 -21.91 26.69
C THR A 2 -8.32 -21.68 26.13
N PRO A 3 -9.11 -20.76 26.68
CA PRO A 3 -10.42 -20.45 26.13
C PRO A 3 -10.25 -20.02 24.67
N TYR A 4 -11.08 -20.56 23.77
CA TYR A 4 -11.10 -20.20 22.36
C TYR A 4 -11.35 -18.69 22.24
N GLN A 5 -10.30 -17.92 22.02
CA GLN A 5 -10.40 -16.49 21.79
C GLN A 5 -10.91 -16.32 20.36
N SER A 6 -12.08 -15.68 20.21
CA SER A 6 -12.58 -15.33 18.88
C SER A 6 -11.54 -14.43 18.19
N PRO A 7 -11.28 -14.63 16.88
CA PRO A 7 -10.35 -13.79 16.14
C PRO A 7 -10.74 -12.32 16.30
N PRO A 8 -9.77 -11.42 16.56
CA PRO A 8 -10.05 -10.02 16.91
C PRO A 8 -10.93 -9.31 15.88
N TRP A 9 -10.75 -9.63 14.59
CA TRP A 9 -11.50 -9.06 13.48
C TRP A 9 -13.00 -9.38 13.50
N ARG A 10 -13.45 -10.42 14.23
CA ARG A 10 -14.87 -10.75 14.36
C ARG A 10 -15.69 -9.63 14.99
N LYS A 11 -15.07 -8.77 15.81
CA LYS A 11 -15.73 -7.60 16.41
C LYS A 11 -16.23 -6.59 15.38
N LEU A 12 -15.63 -6.55 14.20
CA LEU A 12 -16.09 -5.69 13.09
C LEU A 12 -17.52 -6.04 12.65
N THR A 13 -17.92 -7.31 12.80
CA THR A 13 -19.26 -7.77 12.41
C THR A 13 -20.23 -7.89 13.58
N GLU A 14 -19.74 -8.04 14.81
CA GLU A 14 -20.58 -8.23 16.00
C GLU A 14 -21.19 -6.93 16.53
N LEU A 15 -20.45 -5.80 16.47
CA LEU A 15 -20.89 -4.55 17.09
C LEU A 15 -21.76 -3.72 16.14
N SER A 16 -23.08 -3.74 16.36
CA SER A 16 -24.05 -2.96 15.61
C SER A 16 -23.66 -1.49 15.49
N GLY A 17 -23.55 -1.01 14.24
CA GLY A 17 -23.15 0.37 13.95
C GLY A 17 -21.65 0.66 14.10
N GLY A 18 -20.81 -0.35 14.35
CA GLY A 18 -19.35 -0.21 14.44
C GLY A 18 -18.89 0.64 15.63
N LYS A 19 -19.73 0.72 16.67
CA LYS A 19 -19.48 1.44 17.93
C LYS A 19 -19.69 0.52 19.11
N GLY A 20 -18.90 0.71 20.16
CA GLY A 20 -19.06 -0.02 21.42
C GLY A 20 -18.15 0.52 22.50
N VAL A 21 -18.42 0.17 23.76
CA VAL A 21 -17.52 0.50 24.86
C VAL A 21 -16.27 -0.39 24.82
N LYS A 22 -15.20 0.02 25.52
CA LYS A 22 -13.94 -0.74 25.53
C LYS A 22 -14.11 -2.22 25.92
N ALA A 23 -15.04 -2.50 26.84
CA ALA A 23 -15.37 -3.86 27.28
C ALA A 23 -16.00 -4.74 26.18
N GLU A 24 -16.65 -4.14 25.17
CA GLU A 24 -17.26 -4.86 24.04
C GLU A 24 -16.25 -5.18 22.94
N TRP A 25 -15.29 -4.27 22.72
CA TRP A 25 -14.18 -4.44 21.78
C TRP A 25 -13.21 -5.55 22.21
N GLN A 26 -13.05 -5.79 23.52
CA GLN A 26 -12.23 -6.88 24.07
C GLN A 26 -10.82 -6.94 23.46
N ASN A 27 -10.51 -7.99 22.69
CA ASN A 27 -9.20 -8.22 22.08
C ASN A 27 -8.99 -7.46 20.76
N PHE A 28 -9.93 -6.60 20.37
CA PHE A 28 -9.75 -5.77 19.17
C PHE A 28 -8.61 -4.77 19.38
N PRO A 29 -7.74 -4.54 18.37
CA PRO A 29 -6.58 -3.66 18.52
C PRO A 29 -6.96 -2.22 18.90
N GLU A 30 -6.52 -1.78 20.09
CA GLU A 30 -6.81 -0.41 20.58
C GLU A 30 -6.24 0.66 19.65
N GLU A 31 -5.12 0.39 18.97
CA GLU A 31 -4.52 1.35 18.03
C GLU A 31 -5.45 1.70 16.84
N LEU A 32 -6.41 0.82 16.53
CA LEU A 32 -7.42 1.00 15.47
C LEU A 32 -8.75 1.59 15.99
N LEU A 33 -8.82 1.95 17.26
CA LEU A 33 -10.02 2.56 17.85
C LEU A 33 -9.85 4.07 17.98
N ALA A 34 -10.93 4.78 17.70
CA ALA A 34 -11.10 6.20 17.97
C ALA A 34 -12.20 6.40 19.00
N ILE A 35 -11.88 7.12 20.08
CA ILE A 35 -12.88 7.55 21.06
C ILE A 35 -13.88 8.51 20.39
N THR A 36 -15.15 8.37 20.74
CA THR A 36 -16.21 9.30 20.33
C THR A 36 -16.60 10.21 21.49
N ASN A 37 -17.37 11.26 21.21
CA ASN A 37 -17.93 12.14 22.24
C ASN A 37 -19.27 11.60 22.82
N GLU A 38 -19.62 10.36 22.50
CA GLU A 38 -20.86 9.72 22.93
C GLU A 38 -20.61 8.80 24.14
N GLN A 39 -21.64 8.63 24.96
CA GLN A 39 -21.62 7.72 26.11
C GLN A 39 -22.66 6.62 25.94
N ALA A 40 -22.30 5.41 26.35
CA ALA A 40 -23.19 4.27 26.30
C ALA A 40 -24.27 4.37 27.38
N SER A 41 -25.51 4.05 27.01
CA SER A 41 -26.65 3.92 27.93
C SER A 41 -26.72 2.54 28.58
N ALA A 42 -25.98 1.57 28.06
CA ALA A 42 -25.82 0.24 28.63
C ALA A 42 -24.40 -0.29 28.34
N ILE A 43 -23.86 -1.09 29.25
CA ILE A 43 -22.56 -1.75 29.08
C ILE A 43 -22.64 -3.23 29.45
N PRO A 44 -21.75 -4.10 28.94
CA PRO A 44 -21.71 -5.50 29.39
C PRO A 44 -21.48 -5.60 30.89
N CYS A 45 -22.17 -6.54 31.53
CA CYS A 45 -21.86 -6.93 32.90
C CYS A 45 -20.49 -7.62 32.96
N ASN A 46 -19.79 -7.48 34.09
CA ASN A 46 -18.54 -8.22 34.34
C ASN A 46 -18.78 -9.72 34.66
N GLY A 47 -20.05 -10.13 34.79
CA GLY A 47 -20.44 -11.49 35.14
C GLY A 47 -20.42 -12.47 33.95
N ARG A 48 -20.43 -13.78 34.24
CA ARG A 48 -20.31 -14.86 33.24
C ARG A 48 -21.54 -15.03 32.33
N ALA A 49 -22.63 -14.31 32.58
CA ALA A 49 -23.94 -14.56 31.98
C ALA A 49 -24.21 -13.80 30.66
N GLY A 50 -23.26 -13.05 30.12
CA GLY A 50 -23.46 -12.29 28.86
C GLY A 50 -24.56 -11.23 28.94
N CYS A 51 -24.96 -10.83 30.15
CA CYS A 51 -25.98 -9.81 30.39
C CYS A 51 -25.39 -8.39 30.29
N TYR A 52 -26.29 -7.41 30.17
CA TYR A 52 -25.95 -5.99 30.14
C TYR A 52 -26.44 -5.30 31.40
N MET A 53 -25.87 -4.14 31.70
CA MET A 53 -26.33 -3.24 32.74
C MET A 53 -26.70 -1.89 32.16
N ASN A 54 -27.89 -1.41 32.52
CA ASN A 54 -28.34 -0.07 32.20
C ASN A 54 -27.56 0.94 33.05
N VAL A 55 -27.14 2.02 32.40
CA VAL A 55 -26.41 3.12 33.01
C VAL A 55 -27.43 4.12 33.56
N VAL A 56 -27.45 4.28 34.88
CA VAL A 56 -28.30 5.24 35.58
C VAL A 56 -27.41 6.33 36.17
N GLN A 57 -27.70 7.58 35.82
CA GLN A 57 -26.93 8.73 36.27
C GLN A 57 -27.76 9.54 37.28
N HIS A 58 -27.33 9.55 38.53
CA HIS A 58 -27.92 10.34 39.61
C HIS A 58 -27.23 11.70 39.78
N GLY A 59 -26.00 11.84 39.27
CA GLY A 59 -25.26 13.10 39.27
C GLY A 59 -23.98 13.08 38.43
N PRO A 60 -23.15 14.13 38.47
CA PRO A 60 -21.94 14.24 37.64
C PRO A 60 -20.88 13.15 37.92
N SER A 61 -20.86 12.59 39.13
CA SER A 61 -19.94 11.55 39.59
C SER A 61 -20.65 10.32 40.19
N ASP A 62 -21.98 10.32 40.19
CA ASP A 62 -22.80 9.20 40.68
C ASP A 62 -23.47 8.53 39.49
N ILE A 63 -22.76 7.54 38.95
CA ILE A 63 -23.17 6.73 37.81
C ILE A 63 -23.19 5.28 38.29
N VAL A 64 -24.32 4.61 38.13
CA VAL A 64 -24.54 3.24 38.62
C VAL A 64 -25.01 2.36 37.47
N GLY A 65 -24.41 1.18 37.36
CA GLY A 65 -24.83 0.12 36.45
C GLY A 65 -25.80 -0.82 37.15
N ILE A 66 -26.97 -1.05 36.55
CA ILE A 66 -28.00 -1.97 37.05
C ILE A 66 -28.19 -3.10 36.04
N CYS A 67 -27.91 -4.34 36.44
CA CYS A 67 -28.07 -5.51 35.59
C CYS A 67 -29.51 -5.66 35.07
N THR A 68 -29.65 -5.94 33.77
CA THR A 68 -30.95 -6.14 33.11
C THR A 68 -31.42 -7.59 33.10
N SER A 69 -30.61 -8.56 33.57
CA SER A 69 -31.01 -9.96 33.61
C SER A 69 -32.13 -10.21 34.62
N ASP A 70 -33.13 -11.00 34.25
CA ASP A 70 -34.24 -11.39 35.14
C ASP A 70 -33.77 -12.11 36.41
N THR A 71 -32.70 -12.91 36.29
CA THR A 71 -32.09 -13.63 37.40
C THR A 71 -31.25 -12.74 38.33
N LYS A 72 -31.03 -11.46 37.95
CA LYS A 72 -30.22 -10.45 38.65
C LYS A 72 -28.91 -10.97 39.24
N GLN A 73 -28.24 -11.87 38.52
CA GLN A 73 -27.02 -12.53 39.00
C GLN A 73 -25.80 -11.60 39.10
N CYS A 74 -25.89 -10.37 38.57
CA CYS A 74 -24.84 -9.38 38.67
C CYS A 74 -25.24 -8.27 39.65
N GLU A 75 -24.38 -7.99 40.63
CA GLU A 75 -24.59 -6.90 41.57
C GLU A 75 -24.56 -5.53 40.89
N ARG A 76 -25.33 -4.59 41.44
CA ARG A 76 -25.23 -3.18 41.07
C ARG A 76 -23.81 -2.69 41.37
N ARG A 77 -23.26 -1.82 40.53
CA ARG A 77 -21.94 -1.23 40.78
C ARG A 77 -21.84 0.21 40.31
N THR A 78 -20.94 0.97 40.93
CA THR A 78 -20.56 2.30 40.45
C THR A 78 -19.75 2.17 39.15
N LEU A 79 -20.01 3.05 38.19
CA LEU A 79 -19.35 3.13 36.89
C LEU A 79 -18.51 4.41 36.78
N LYS A 80 -17.36 4.31 36.13
CA LYS A 80 -16.55 5.47 35.76
C LYS A 80 -16.98 6.00 34.40
N LYS A 81 -16.91 7.32 34.19
CA LYS A 81 -17.16 7.94 32.87
C LYS A 81 -16.30 7.33 31.75
N SER A 82 -15.06 6.93 32.07
CA SER A 82 -14.17 6.27 31.11
C SER A 82 -14.67 4.90 30.63
N GLU A 83 -15.50 4.20 31.42
CA GLU A 83 -16.11 2.93 31.03
C GLU A 83 -17.28 3.13 30.07
N LEU A 84 -17.89 4.32 30.07
CA LEU A 84 -19.04 4.65 29.23
C LEU A 84 -18.64 5.18 27.85
N ALA A 85 -17.37 5.56 27.68
CA ALA A 85 -16.90 6.14 26.43
C ALA A 85 -17.08 5.15 25.28
N LEU A 86 -17.82 5.57 24.25
CA LEU A 86 -18.00 4.78 23.04
C LEU A 86 -16.80 4.97 22.12
N TYR A 87 -16.28 3.86 21.63
CA TYR A 87 -15.21 3.79 20.64
C TYR A 87 -15.78 3.30 19.31
N ARG A 88 -15.23 3.83 18.22
CA ARG A 88 -15.50 3.39 16.85
C ARG A 88 -14.20 3.00 16.17
N ILE A 89 -14.30 2.32 15.03
CA ILE A 89 -13.13 2.03 14.21
C ILE A 89 -12.58 3.34 13.64
N ASP A 90 -11.27 3.52 13.75
CA ASP A 90 -10.54 4.55 13.02
C ASP A 90 -10.30 4.05 11.59
N HIS A 91 -11.24 4.34 10.69
CA HIS A 91 -11.18 3.86 9.31
C HIS A 91 -9.94 4.36 8.57
N LYS A 92 -9.43 5.55 8.93
CA LYS A 92 -8.23 6.12 8.29
C LYS A 92 -6.99 5.33 8.71
N LYS A 93 -6.80 5.08 10.01
CA LYS A 93 -5.70 4.22 10.48
C LYS A 93 -5.79 2.80 9.93
N LEU A 94 -7.00 2.24 9.85
CA LEU A 94 -7.21 0.94 9.22
C LEU A 94 -6.79 0.97 7.75
N ALA A 95 -7.24 1.97 6.97
CA ALA A 95 -6.84 2.14 5.57
C ALA A 95 -5.32 2.24 5.42
N THR A 96 -4.64 3.02 6.25
CA THR A 96 -3.16 3.13 6.23
C THR A 96 -2.47 1.80 6.52
N LYS A 97 -2.93 1.02 7.50
CA LYS A 97 -2.34 -0.30 7.82
C LYS A 97 -2.53 -1.29 6.65
N VAL A 98 -3.72 -1.29 6.04
CA VAL A 98 -4.01 -2.13 4.87
C VAL A 98 -3.19 -1.66 3.66
N ALA A 99 -3.06 -0.35 3.44
CA ALA A 99 -2.24 0.23 2.38
C ALA A 99 -0.78 -0.19 2.50
N ALA A 100 -0.22 -0.15 3.70
CA ALA A 100 1.14 -0.63 3.97
C ALA A 100 1.31 -2.14 3.74
N ALA A 101 0.27 -2.95 3.99
CA ALA A 101 0.32 -4.39 3.77
C ALA A 101 0.21 -4.78 2.28
N ILE A 102 -0.58 -4.04 1.51
CA ILE A 102 -0.88 -4.36 0.10
C ILE A 102 -0.03 -3.57 -0.89
N GLY A 103 0.34 -2.32 -0.58
CA GLY A 103 1.10 -1.42 -1.44
C GLY A 103 0.24 -0.58 -2.39
N PHE A 104 -0.91 -0.06 -1.95
CA PHE A 104 -1.73 0.87 -2.74
C PHE A 104 -1.58 2.33 -2.28
N THR A 105 -1.90 3.28 -3.16
CA THR A 105 -1.91 4.71 -2.84
C THR A 105 -3.21 5.08 -2.11
N GLU A 106 -3.10 5.63 -0.91
CA GLU A 106 -4.25 6.00 -0.07
C GLU A 106 -5.10 7.12 -0.69
N GLN A 107 -6.41 6.88 -0.80
CA GLN A 107 -7.44 7.83 -1.22
C GLN A 107 -8.70 7.58 -0.39
N TYR A 108 -8.66 7.96 0.89
CA TYR A 108 -9.74 7.67 1.82
C TYR A 108 -10.98 8.51 1.53
N GLU A 109 -12.05 7.84 1.08
CA GLU A 109 -13.33 8.46 0.75
C GLU A 109 -14.49 7.54 1.15
N LYS A 110 -15.57 8.11 1.71
CA LYS A 110 -16.81 7.36 1.92
C LYS A 110 -17.64 7.38 0.64
N ILE A 111 -18.07 6.22 0.16
CA ILE A 111 -18.81 6.15 -1.10
C ILE A 111 -20.29 6.46 -0.87
N THR A 112 -20.75 7.54 -1.49
CA THR A 112 -22.16 7.98 -1.42
C THR A 112 -23.08 6.96 -2.10
N GLY A 113 -24.24 6.69 -1.50
CA GLY A 113 -25.22 5.72 -2.02
C GLY A 113 -24.97 4.27 -1.57
N TYR A 114 -23.82 3.98 -0.94
CA TYR A 114 -23.47 2.66 -0.42
C TYR A 114 -23.37 2.67 1.10
N ALA A 115 -24.02 1.70 1.76
CA ALA A 115 -23.92 1.54 3.20
C ALA A 115 -22.60 0.83 3.56
N ALA A 116 -21.84 1.40 4.50
CA ALA A 116 -20.61 0.84 5.03
C ALA A 116 -19.54 0.49 3.96
N LEU A 117 -19.47 1.28 2.89
CA LEU A 117 -18.44 1.18 1.85
C LEU A 117 -17.55 2.43 1.84
N TRP A 118 -16.25 2.20 1.81
CA TRP A 118 -15.22 3.22 1.67
C TRP A 118 -14.29 2.87 0.52
N LYS A 119 -13.82 3.88 -0.20
CA LYS A 119 -12.61 3.77 -1.00
C LYS A 119 -11.43 4.04 -0.08
N PHE A 120 -10.53 3.07 -0.02
CA PHE A 120 -9.28 3.19 0.74
C PHE A 120 -8.16 3.73 -0.13
N GLY A 121 -8.20 3.45 -1.43
CA GLY A 121 -7.12 3.85 -2.31
C GLY A 121 -7.25 3.36 -3.74
N VAL A 122 -6.13 3.40 -4.44
CA VAL A 122 -5.97 2.90 -5.80
C VAL A 122 -4.67 2.12 -5.89
N LEU A 123 -4.76 0.91 -6.42
CA LEU A 123 -3.63 0.03 -6.73
C LEU A 123 -3.22 0.26 -8.18
N ASN A 124 -1.97 0.68 -8.39
CA ASN A 124 -1.42 1.00 -9.71
C ASN A 124 -0.24 0.07 -10.03
N PRO A 125 -0.48 -1.20 -10.38
CA PRO A 125 0.61 -2.14 -10.66
C PRO A 125 1.38 -1.82 -11.95
N GLN A 126 0.75 -1.11 -12.91
CA GLN A 126 1.34 -0.66 -14.18
C GLN A 126 0.73 0.70 -14.56
N ALA A 127 1.44 1.54 -15.34
CA ALA A 127 1.05 2.93 -15.63
C ALA A 127 -0.36 3.09 -16.24
N GLU A 128 -0.84 2.09 -17.00
CA GLU A 128 -2.14 2.11 -17.67
C GLU A 128 -3.24 1.35 -16.92
N HIS A 129 -2.89 0.67 -15.82
CA HIS A 129 -3.82 -0.18 -15.08
C HIS A 129 -3.96 0.33 -13.66
N SER A 130 -5.16 0.81 -13.33
CA SER A 130 -5.52 1.28 -11.99
C SER A 130 -6.76 0.56 -11.48
N PHE A 131 -6.65 0.03 -10.26
CA PHE A 131 -7.73 -0.72 -9.62
C PHE A 131 -8.12 -0.02 -8.32
N PRO A 132 -9.37 0.44 -8.16
CA PRO A 132 -9.82 1.00 -6.90
C PRO A 132 -9.80 -0.08 -5.82
N VAL A 133 -9.33 0.31 -4.65
CA VAL A 133 -9.34 -0.51 -3.44
C VAL A 133 -10.46 -0.02 -2.55
N TYR A 134 -11.49 -0.83 -2.44
CA TYR A 134 -12.64 -0.58 -1.57
C TYR A 134 -12.51 -1.39 -0.28
N CYS A 135 -13.11 -0.89 0.79
CA CYS A 135 -13.29 -1.64 2.03
C CYS A 135 -14.75 -1.57 2.48
N PHE A 136 -15.30 -2.75 2.80
CA PHE A 136 -16.64 -2.91 3.31
C PHE A 136 -16.60 -3.31 4.80
N LEU A 137 -17.12 -2.45 5.67
CA LEU A 137 -17.20 -2.67 7.12
C LEU A 137 -18.64 -2.93 7.59
N GLY A 138 -19.47 -3.53 6.75
CA GLY A 138 -20.79 -4.01 7.17
C GLY A 138 -20.71 -5.37 7.88
N GLN A 139 -21.86 -5.85 8.33
CA GLN A 139 -21.94 -6.91 9.34
C GLN A 139 -22.35 -8.27 8.80
N THR A 140 -23.02 -8.31 7.65
CA THR A 140 -23.61 -9.55 7.12
C THR A 140 -23.16 -9.82 5.68
N SER A 141 -23.08 -11.11 5.32
CA SER A 141 -22.82 -11.54 3.94
C SER A 141 -23.85 -10.98 2.97
N SER A 142 -25.12 -10.90 3.37
CA SER A 142 -26.19 -10.35 2.54
C SER A 142 -26.03 -8.87 2.21
N GLN A 143 -25.40 -8.08 3.09
CA GLN A 143 -25.04 -6.70 2.79
C GLN A 143 -23.86 -6.67 1.81
N LEU A 144 -22.82 -7.49 2.05
CA LEU A 144 -21.68 -7.61 1.15
C LEU A 144 -22.11 -8.03 -0.26
N ASP A 145 -22.97 -9.04 -0.39
CA ASP A 145 -23.48 -9.53 -1.66
C ASP A 145 -24.17 -8.42 -2.47
N LYS A 146 -24.95 -7.55 -1.81
CA LYS A 146 -25.57 -6.40 -2.47
C LYS A 146 -24.52 -5.43 -3.01
N ILE A 147 -23.51 -5.11 -2.20
CA ILE A 147 -22.41 -4.21 -2.60
C ILE A 147 -21.63 -4.80 -3.77
N VAL A 148 -21.24 -6.07 -3.70
CA VAL A 148 -20.49 -6.77 -4.76
C VAL A 148 -21.29 -6.77 -6.05
N ASN A 149 -22.57 -7.14 -6.00
CA ASN A 149 -23.43 -7.13 -7.19
C ASN A 149 -23.54 -5.74 -7.82
N GLN A 150 -23.68 -4.68 -7.01
CA GLN A 150 -23.72 -3.31 -7.50
C GLN A 150 -22.39 -2.85 -8.12
N LEU A 151 -21.25 -3.17 -7.47
CA LEU A 151 -19.93 -2.82 -8.01
C LEU A 151 -19.64 -3.56 -9.32
N CYS A 152 -20.05 -4.83 -9.44
CA CYS A 152 -19.90 -5.64 -10.65
C CYS A 152 -20.83 -5.21 -11.80
N MET A 153 -21.76 -4.26 -11.59
CA MET A 153 -22.51 -3.62 -12.69
C MET A 153 -21.68 -2.52 -13.37
N GLY A 154 -20.64 -1.99 -12.72
CA GLY A 154 -19.70 -1.08 -13.33
C GLY A 154 -18.72 -1.81 -14.26
N GLU A 155 -17.91 -1.07 -15.01
CA GLU A 155 -16.91 -1.67 -15.91
C GLU A 155 -15.53 -1.84 -15.25
N GLN A 156 -15.29 -1.13 -14.14
CA GLN A 156 -13.97 -1.07 -13.52
C GLN A 156 -13.73 -2.26 -12.58
N THR A 157 -12.73 -3.07 -12.91
CA THR A 157 -12.21 -4.13 -12.04
C THR A 157 -11.69 -3.55 -10.71
N PHE A 158 -11.96 -4.22 -9.58
CA PHE A 158 -11.64 -3.69 -8.25
C PHE A 158 -11.09 -4.75 -7.28
N LEU A 159 -10.45 -4.27 -6.21
CA LEU A 159 -10.14 -5.05 -5.01
C LEU A 159 -11.08 -4.59 -3.88
N LEU A 160 -11.86 -5.51 -3.31
CA LEU A 160 -12.74 -5.22 -2.18
C LEU A 160 -12.28 -5.99 -0.94
N ILE A 161 -12.09 -5.26 0.15
CA ILE A 161 -11.63 -5.76 1.43
C ILE A 161 -12.83 -5.82 2.39
N ALA A 162 -13.33 -7.02 2.66
CA ALA A 162 -14.42 -7.24 3.59
C ALA A 162 -13.92 -7.18 5.04
N ALA A 163 -14.81 -6.81 5.97
CA ALA A 163 -14.53 -6.80 7.41
C ALA A 163 -13.88 -8.10 7.90
N THR A 164 -14.34 -9.24 7.38
CA THR A 164 -13.75 -10.56 7.61
C THR A 164 -13.98 -11.44 6.37
N SER A 165 -13.09 -12.40 6.14
CA SER A 165 -13.19 -13.40 5.07
C SER A 165 -14.48 -14.23 5.16
N ASN A 166 -14.99 -14.49 6.38
CA ASN A 166 -16.24 -15.22 6.61
C ASN A 166 -17.49 -14.51 6.07
N LEU A 167 -17.41 -13.22 5.73
CA LEU A 167 -18.53 -12.52 5.08
C LEU A 167 -18.64 -12.86 3.59
N ILE A 168 -17.54 -13.31 2.97
CA ILE A 168 -17.46 -13.54 1.53
C ILE A 168 -18.20 -14.84 1.21
N SER A 169 -19.39 -14.72 0.62
CA SER A 169 -20.15 -15.87 0.14
C SER A 169 -19.55 -16.43 -1.15
N THR A 170 -19.83 -17.70 -1.46
CA THR A 170 -19.49 -18.30 -2.75
C THR A 170 -20.07 -17.49 -3.91
N ALA A 171 -21.30 -16.99 -3.77
CA ALA A 171 -21.95 -16.19 -4.80
C ALA A 171 -21.21 -14.87 -5.07
N SER A 172 -20.79 -14.16 -4.01
CA SER A 172 -19.97 -12.95 -4.13
C SER A 172 -18.62 -13.24 -4.77
N SER A 173 -17.96 -14.32 -4.36
CA SER A 173 -16.67 -14.75 -4.93
C SER A 173 -16.78 -15.09 -6.42
N ASP A 174 -17.84 -15.79 -6.82
CA ASP A 174 -18.08 -16.14 -8.23
C ASP A 174 -18.41 -14.90 -9.06
N ALA A 175 -19.25 -14.00 -8.53
CA ALA A 175 -19.61 -12.76 -9.20
C ALA A 175 -18.38 -11.86 -9.41
N SER A 176 -17.54 -11.69 -8.37
CA SER A 176 -16.32 -10.88 -8.49
C SER A 176 -15.35 -11.51 -9.49
N SER A 177 -15.17 -12.84 -9.45
CA SER A 177 -14.24 -13.55 -10.35
C SER A 177 -14.64 -13.41 -11.81
N ARG A 178 -15.94 -13.49 -12.14
CA ARG A 178 -16.45 -13.22 -13.50
C ARG A 178 -16.19 -11.77 -13.93
N HIS A 179 -16.30 -10.84 -12.99
CA HIS A 179 -15.97 -9.43 -13.17
C HIS A 179 -14.45 -9.13 -13.06
N LYS A 180 -13.60 -10.17 -13.03
CA LYS A 180 -12.14 -10.07 -12.84
C LYS A 180 -11.72 -9.34 -11.55
N SER A 181 -12.63 -9.14 -10.61
CA SER A 181 -12.40 -8.43 -9.34
C SER A 181 -12.10 -9.40 -8.21
N LYS A 182 -11.41 -8.92 -7.17
CA LYS A 182 -10.97 -9.75 -6.05
C LYS A 182 -11.62 -9.33 -4.74
N LEU A 183 -12.05 -10.31 -3.96
CA LEU A 183 -12.51 -10.15 -2.59
C LEU A 183 -11.49 -10.78 -1.64
N ILE A 184 -11.17 -10.08 -0.56
CA ILE A 184 -10.32 -10.57 0.55
C ILE A 184 -10.85 -10.05 1.89
N GLY A 185 -10.61 -10.75 2.99
CA GLY A 185 -10.92 -10.27 4.34
C GLY A 185 -9.79 -9.44 4.94
N ILE A 186 -10.10 -8.56 5.90
CA ILE A 186 -9.06 -7.89 6.71
C ILE A 186 -8.19 -8.93 7.42
N ASP A 187 -8.79 -10.04 7.85
CA ASP A 187 -8.11 -11.18 8.45
C ASP A 187 -7.19 -11.94 7.49
N ASP A 188 -7.29 -11.75 6.17
CA ASP A 188 -6.32 -12.28 5.20
C ASP A 188 -5.10 -11.35 5.02
N VAL A 189 -5.28 -10.07 5.36
CA VAL A 189 -4.29 -9.00 5.13
C VAL A 189 -3.51 -8.66 6.39
N LEU A 190 -4.19 -8.61 7.53
CA LEU A 190 -3.66 -8.15 8.81
C LEU A 190 -3.76 -9.23 9.88
N ALA A 191 -2.73 -9.31 10.71
CA ALA A 191 -2.69 -10.10 11.92
C ALA A 191 -2.63 -9.18 13.13
N VAL A 192 -3.08 -9.70 14.28
CA VAL A 192 -2.91 -9.07 15.58
C VAL A 192 -2.04 -10.02 16.40
N ASP A 193 -0.90 -9.52 16.87
CA ASP A 193 -0.01 -10.33 17.70
C ASP A 193 -0.52 -10.46 19.14
N GLY A 194 0.17 -11.27 19.96
CA GLY A 194 -0.19 -11.48 21.37
C GLY A 194 -0.14 -10.24 22.24
N THR A 195 0.41 -9.12 21.75
CA THR A 195 0.45 -7.82 22.44
C THR A 195 -0.66 -6.88 21.98
N GLY A 196 -1.49 -7.29 21.02
CA GLY A 196 -2.55 -6.45 20.45
C GLY A 196 -2.08 -5.53 19.33
N LYS A 197 -0.84 -5.68 18.85
CA LYS A 197 -0.29 -4.88 17.76
C LYS A 197 -0.70 -5.46 16.40
N VAL A 198 -1.09 -4.57 15.48
CA VAL A 198 -1.48 -4.95 14.12
C VAL A 198 -0.27 -4.97 13.20
N THR A 199 -0.06 -6.10 12.54
CA THR A 199 1.00 -6.33 11.54
C THR A 199 0.41 -6.83 10.22
N ALA A 200 1.10 -6.59 9.12
CA ALA A 200 0.77 -7.22 7.85
C ALA A 200 1.01 -8.73 7.92
N LYS A 201 0.19 -9.51 7.22
CA LYS A 201 0.45 -10.93 6.95
C LYS A 201 1.34 -11.07 5.72
N ASP A 202 2.27 -12.02 5.77
CA ASP A 202 3.13 -12.34 4.62
C ASP A 202 2.32 -12.75 3.38
N SER A 203 1.13 -13.34 3.58
CA SER A 203 0.22 -13.73 2.51
C SER A 203 -0.45 -12.56 1.78
N ALA A 204 -0.50 -11.36 2.36
CA ALA A 204 -1.28 -10.24 1.83
C ALA A 204 -0.83 -9.86 0.42
N GLN A 205 0.48 -9.69 0.23
CA GLN A 205 1.06 -9.36 -1.08
C GLN A 205 0.88 -10.52 -2.06
N THR A 206 1.11 -11.77 -1.63
CA THR A 206 0.93 -12.94 -2.50
C THR A 206 -0.50 -13.06 -3.03
N ILE A 207 -1.52 -12.83 -2.21
CA ILE A 207 -2.92 -12.89 -2.65
C ILE A 207 -3.20 -11.85 -3.74
N VAL A 208 -2.69 -10.62 -3.54
CA VAL A 208 -2.88 -9.52 -4.48
C VAL A 208 -2.07 -9.75 -5.76
N SER A 209 -0.81 -10.17 -5.67
CA SER A 209 0.03 -10.51 -6.83
C SER A 209 -0.59 -11.62 -7.68
N ASN A 210 -1.08 -12.70 -7.06
CA ASN A 210 -1.74 -13.79 -7.78
C ASN A 210 -3.00 -13.31 -8.51
N TRP A 211 -3.74 -12.38 -7.94
CA TRP A 211 -4.89 -11.77 -8.62
C TRP A 211 -4.45 -10.84 -9.75
N LEU A 212 -3.43 -10.02 -9.53
CA LEU A 212 -2.88 -9.14 -10.56
C LEU A 212 -2.43 -9.93 -11.79
N GLU A 213 -1.82 -11.10 -11.61
CA GLU A 213 -1.45 -12.01 -12.71
C GLU A 213 -2.64 -12.50 -13.55
N THR A 214 -3.86 -12.53 -13.01
CA THR A 214 -5.05 -12.97 -13.76
C THR A 214 -5.74 -11.84 -14.51
N VAL A 215 -5.58 -10.59 -14.05
CA VAL A 215 -6.28 -9.42 -14.62
C VAL A 215 -5.40 -8.58 -15.53
N LEU A 216 -4.10 -8.56 -15.25
CA LEU A 216 -3.15 -7.92 -16.13
C LEU A 216 -2.97 -8.77 -17.39
N PRO A 217 -2.78 -8.14 -18.56
CA PRO A 217 -2.46 -8.88 -19.77
C PRO A 217 -1.24 -9.76 -19.49
N LYS A 218 -1.38 -11.07 -19.76
CA LYS A 218 -0.26 -12.00 -19.68
C LYS A 218 0.86 -11.42 -20.51
N SER A 219 1.96 -11.04 -19.86
CA SER A 219 3.14 -10.61 -20.56
C SER A 219 3.46 -11.67 -21.60
N ALA A 220 3.44 -11.26 -22.88
CA ALA A 220 4.18 -11.99 -23.89
C ALA A 220 5.61 -12.17 -23.34
N LYS A 221 6.26 -13.28 -23.72
CA LYS A 221 7.62 -13.69 -23.30
C LYS A 221 8.52 -12.47 -23.02
N PRO A 222 9.45 -12.54 -22.03
CA PRO A 222 10.20 -11.40 -21.50
C PRO A 222 11.19 -10.75 -22.49
N SER A 223 10.71 -10.22 -23.61
CA SER A 223 11.50 -9.50 -24.61
C SER A 223 10.81 -8.27 -25.23
N GLU A 224 9.56 -7.91 -24.92
CA GLU A 224 8.93 -6.70 -25.49
C GLU A 224 8.13 -5.84 -24.48
N ALA A 225 7.63 -6.40 -23.37
CA ALA A 225 6.75 -5.68 -22.43
C ALA A 225 7.44 -4.70 -21.42
N ASN A 226 8.76 -4.49 -21.53
CA ASN A 226 9.50 -3.55 -20.68
C ASN A 226 9.96 -2.29 -21.43
N GLN A 227 9.49 -2.10 -22.66
CA GLN A 227 9.84 -0.94 -23.48
C GLN A 227 8.81 0.18 -23.31
N LEU A 228 9.30 1.38 -23.03
CA LEU A 228 8.54 2.61 -23.20
C LEU A 228 8.23 2.76 -24.69
N VAL A 229 6.94 2.94 -25.03
CA VAL A 229 6.55 3.22 -26.42
C VAL A 229 7.05 4.61 -26.77
N LEU A 230 8.02 4.68 -27.68
CA LEU A 230 8.58 5.95 -28.14
C LEU A 230 7.87 6.44 -29.41
N PRO A 231 7.74 7.77 -29.60
CA PRO A 231 7.38 8.33 -30.89
C PRO A 231 8.28 7.83 -32.02
N PRO A 232 7.75 7.64 -33.25
CA PRO A 232 8.56 7.23 -34.39
C PRO A 232 9.73 8.19 -34.62
N GLY A 233 10.94 7.64 -34.76
CA GLY A 233 12.15 8.41 -35.03
C GLY A 233 12.82 9.04 -33.79
N THR A 234 12.35 8.73 -32.58
CA THR A 234 13.00 9.17 -31.33
C THR A 234 14.45 8.67 -31.27
N THR A 235 15.38 9.58 -30.95
CA THR A 235 16.77 9.26 -30.69
C THR A 235 17.13 9.50 -29.22
N TRP A 236 18.31 9.06 -28.80
CA TRP A 236 18.79 9.32 -27.44
C TRP A 236 18.80 10.81 -27.06
N LYS A 237 19.00 11.72 -28.03
CA LYS A 237 19.04 13.18 -27.78
C LYS A 237 17.69 13.76 -27.41
N ASP A 238 16.61 13.09 -27.79
CA ASP A 238 15.24 13.54 -27.56
C ASP A 238 14.74 13.10 -26.18
N ILE A 239 15.50 12.27 -25.47
CA ILE A 239 15.16 11.71 -24.17
C ILE A 239 15.78 12.58 -23.07
N SER A 240 14.95 12.95 -22.09
CA SER A 240 15.40 13.58 -20.86
C SER A 240 14.87 12.83 -19.63
N ILE A 241 15.75 12.62 -18.65
CA ILE A 241 15.46 12.03 -17.35
C ILE A 241 15.75 13.09 -16.29
N THR A 242 14.71 13.52 -15.58
CA THR A 242 14.79 14.52 -14.51
C THR A 242 14.47 13.87 -13.17
N PHE A 243 15.41 13.87 -12.23
CA PHE A 243 15.16 13.39 -10.87
C PHE A 243 14.29 14.40 -10.11
N LEU A 244 13.10 13.97 -9.71
CA LEU A 244 12.19 14.75 -8.86
C LEU A 244 12.42 14.46 -7.36
N ALA A 245 12.86 13.25 -7.05
CA ALA A 245 13.26 12.80 -5.72
C ALA A 245 14.20 11.59 -5.82
N ARG A 246 14.64 11.04 -4.69
CA ARG A 246 15.62 9.94 -4.61
C ARG A 246 15.24 8.72 -5.42
N ASP A 247 13.96 8.40 -5.34
CA ASP A 247 13.36 7.23 -5.97
C ASP A 247 12.34 7.65 -7.03
N VAL A 248 12.35 8.90 -7.52
CA VAL A 248 11.35 9.39 -8.48
C VAL A 248 12.02 10.15 -9.62
N VAL A 249 11.78 9.71 -10.85
CA VAL A 249 12.26 10.37 -12.08
C VAL A 249 11.09 10.74 -12.99
N SER A 250 11.19 11.88 -13.65
CA SER A 250 10.33 12.29 -14.74
C SER A 250 11.05 12.05 -16.06
N ILE A 251 10.42 11.32 -16.98
CA ILE A 251 10.97 11.01 -18.30
C ILE A 251 10.16 11.75 -19.36
N LYS A 252 10.84 12.48 -20.24
CA LYS A 252 10.23 13.17 -21.37
C LYS A 252 10.94 12.80 -22.66
N CYS A 253 10.16 12.49 -23.70
CA CYS A 253 10.63 12.16 -25.04
C CYS A 253 10.12 13.20 -26.05
N GLY A 254 11.01 13.98 -26.66
CA GLY A 254 10.64 15.01 -27.62
C GLY A 254 9.71 16.09 -27.04
N GLU A 255 8.61 16.38 -27.74
CA GLU A 255 7.61 17.37 -27.31
C GLU A 255 6.49 16.79 -26.42
N GLU A 256 6.54 15.49 -26.11
CA GLU A 256 5.49 14.84 -25.32
C GLU A 256 5.46 15.30 -23.85
N THR A 257 4.33 15.04 -23.20
CA THR A 257 4.16 15.26 -21.77
C THR A 257 5.09 14.33 -20.99
N ALA A 258 5.81 14.87 -20.01
CA ALA A 258 6.68 14.08 -19.17
C ALA A 258 5.88 13.08 -18.31
N VAL A 259 6.37 11.85 -18.19
CA VAL A 259 5.78 10.79 -17.37
C VAL A 259 6.65 10.54 -16.16
N ASN A 260 6.05 10.53 -14.97
CA ASN A 260 6.75 10.29 -13.71
C ASN A 260 6.78 8.80 -13.38
N TYR A 261 7.94 8.33 -12.96
CA TYR A 261 8.19 6.96 -12.56
C TYR A 261 8.83 6.92 -11.18
N GLU A 262 8.33 6.05 -10.32
CA GLU A 262 9.04 5.64 -9.11
C GLU A 262 10.02 4.52 -9.45
N ARG A 263 11.22 4.54 -8.87
CA ARG A 263 12.32 3.60 -9.15
C ARG A 263 11.87 2.14 -9.11
N LEU A 264 11.09 1.76 -8.10
CA LEU A 264 10.61 0.39 -7.92
C LEU A 264 9.61 -0.05 -8.99
N HIS A 265 9.04 0.90 -9.73
CA HIS A 265 8.02 0.69 -10.75
C HIS A 265 8.55 0.85 -12.18
N ILE A 266 9.88 0.92 -12.39
CA ILE A 266 10.50 0.93 -13.73
C ILE A 266 10.93 -0.50 -14.09
N PRO A 267 10.18 -1.22 -14.95
CA PRO A 267 10.48 -2.60 -15.30
C PRO A 267 11.85 -2.73 -15.99
N GLY A 268 12.65 -3.72 -15.59
CA GLY A 268 13.93 -4.03 -16.24
C GLY A 268 15.10 -3.06 -15.99
N MET A 269 14.84 -1.82 -15.55
CA MET A 269 15.92 -0.90 -15.16
C MET A 269 16.35 -1.07 -13.70
N PHE A 270 15.41 -1.22 -12.76
CA PHE A 270 15.70 -1.12 -11.32
C PHE A 270 14.90 -2.10 -10.44
N VAL A 271 14.72 -3.35 -10.90
CA VAL A 271 14.27 -4.44 -10.00
C VAL A 271 15.35 -4.61 -8.92
N ALA A 272 15.16 -3.95 -7.77
CA ALA A 272 15.82 -4.37 -6.54
C ALA A 272 15.35 -5.80 -6.27
N SER A 273 16.23 -6.66 -5.76
CA SER A 273 15.72 -7.83 -5.07
C SER A 273 14.71 -7.31 -4.03
N GLN A 274 13.50 -7.87 -3.94
CA GLN A 274 12.48 -7.41 -2.97
C GLN A 274 12.98 -7.41 -1.51
N ARG A 275 14.17 -7.99 -1.26
CA ARG A 275 14.89 -8.00 0.01
C ARG A 275 15.74 -6.76 0.27
N GLU A 276 16.16 -6.01 -0.74
CA GLU A 276 17.10 -4.90 -0.61
C GLU A 276 16.40 -3.55 -0.73
N LYS A 277 16.30 -2.84 0.39
CA LYS A 277 15.85 -1.43 0.43
C LYS A 277 16.87 -0.45 -0.18
N LYS A 278 18.03 -0.93 -0.67
CA LYS A 278 19.10 -0.11 -1.23
C LYS A 278 18.97 0.01 -2.77
N PRO A 279 19.18 1.20 -3.36
CA PRO A 279 19.26 1.35 -4.81
C PRO A 279 20.39 0.50 -5.42
N SER A 280 20.21 0.03 -6.66
CA SER A 280 21.26 -0.71 -7.38
C SER A 280 22.39 0.22 -7.88
N ASP A 281 23.58 -0.33 -8.15
CA ASP A 281 24.70 0.37 -8.80
C ASP A 281 24.28 1.14 -10.07
N LYS A 282 23.34 0.61 -10.85
CA LYS A 282 22.80 1.26 -12.06
C LYS A 282 22.05 2.55 -11.73
N TRP A 283 21.30 2.57 -10.62
CA TRP A 283 20.55 3.76 -10.19
C TRP A 283 21.51 4.83 -9.67
N PHE A 284 22.49 4.42 -8.85
CA PHE A 284 23.53 5.33 -8.38
C PHE A 284 24.33 5.94 -9.54
N LEU A 285 24.67 5.15 -10.56
CA LEU A 285 25.33 5.68 -11.75
C LEU A 285 24.45 6.67 -12.53
N LEU A 286 23.15 6.43 -12.63
CA LEU A 286 22.21 7.38 -13.25
C LEU A 286 22.10 8.69 -12.44
N MET A 287 22.03 8.58 -11.10
CA MET A 287 22.05 9.74 -10.20
C MET A 287 23.35 10.53 -10.30
N ALA A 288 24.49 9.85 -10.42
CA ALA A 288 25.79 10.50 -10.57
C ALA A 288 25.86 11.39 -11.82
N PHE A 289 25.29 10.93 -12.95
CA PHE A 289 25.14 11.79 -14.13
C PHE A 289 24.23 13.00 -13.90
N ALA A 290 23.15 12.84 -13.13
CA ALA A 290 22.26 13.95 -12.79
C ALA A 290 22.93 15.02 -11.92
N LEU A 291 23.80 14.59 -11.00
CA LEU A 291 24.40 15.45 -9.98
C LEU A 291 25.73 16.07 -10.41
N TRP A 292 26.67 15.25 -10.91
CA TRP A 292 28.03 15.69 -11.21
C TRP A 292 28.20 16.25 -12.62
N GLY A 293 27.17 16.12 -13.46
CA GLY A 293 27.12 16.68 -14.80
C GLY A 293 27.24 15.63 -15.91
N PRO A 294 27.29 16.08 -17.16
CA PRO A 294 27.07 15.23 -18.34
C PRO A 294 28.24 14.29 -18.65
N GLY A 295 29.29 14.27 -17.83
CA GLY A 295 30.48 13.47 -18.04
C GLY A 295 30.96 12.87 -16.73
N LEU A 296 31.22 11.56 -16.71
CA LEU A 296 31.85 10.89 -15.57
C LEU A 296 33.19 10.30 -15.99
N ASN A 297 34.27 10.80 -15.38
CA ASN A 297 35.62 10.27 -15.57
C ASN A 297 35.89 9.12 -14.58
N ARG A 298 37.07 8.49 -14.69
CA ARG A 298 37.47 7.39 -13.80
C ARG A 298 37.44 7.77 -12.32
N GLU A 299 37.79 9.01 -11.99
CA GLU A 299 37.80 9.47 -10.59
C GLU A 299 36.39 9.60 -10.02
N ASN A 300 35.43 10.08 -10.81
CA ASN A 300 34.02 10.07 -10.43
C ASN A 300 33.51 8.64 -10.23
N LEU A 301 33.87 7.70 -11.12
CA LEU A 301 33.45 6.29 -11.00
C LEU A 301 34.10 5.59 -9.81
N ARG A 302 35.37 5.91 -9.51
CA ARG A 302 36.07 5.42 -8.31
C ARG A 302 35.37 5.89 -7.05
N THR A 303 34.97 7.17 -7.02
CA THR A 303 34.19 7.75 -5.92
C THR A 303 32.85 7.06 -5.77
N LEU A 304 32.11 6.90 -6.88
CA LEU A 304 30.79 6.27 -6.91
C LEU A 304 30.81 4.81 -6.46
N PHE A 305 31.75 3.99 -6.93
CA PHE A 305 31.72 2.54 -6.66
C PHE A 305 32.62 2.08 -5.50
N GLY A 306 33.43 2.98 -4.94
CA GLY A 306 34.31 2.68 -3.81
C GLY A 306 35.46 1.71 -4.12
N HIS A 307 35.80 1.51 -5.40
CA HIS A 307 36.91 0.66 -5.84
C HIS A 307 37.57 1.24 -7.09
N ASP A 308 38.80 0.82 -7.43
CA ASP A 308 39.54 1.27 -8.62
C ASP A 308 39.74 0.17 -9.68
N ASP A 309 38.83 -0.81 -9.73
CA ASP A 309 38.78 -1.81 -10.81
C ASP A 309 38.06 -1.26 -12.05
N TRP A 310 38.85 -0.85 -13.06
CA TRP A 310 38.34 -0.29 -14.31
C TRP A 310 37.48 -1.27 -15.13
N ASN A 311 37.79 -2.56 -15.11
CA ASN A 311 37.00 -3.56 -15.84
C ASN A 311 35.63 -3.76 -15.19
N ARG A 312 35.58 -3.72 -13.86
CA ARG A 312 34.34 -3.75 -13.09
C ARG A 312 33.50 -2.49 -13.33
N MET A 313 34.10 -1.30 -13.33
CA MET A 313 33.40 -0.05 -13.66
C MET A 313 32.80 -0.08 -15.07
N ARG A 314 33.56 -0.57 -16.05
CA ARG A 314 33.08 -0.73 -17.43
C ARG A 314 31.89 -1.70 -17.50
N THR A 315 31.93 -2.77 -16.70
CA THR A 315 30.82 -3.73 -16.58
C THR A 315 29.58 -3.08 -15.95
N GLN A 316 29.73 -2.32 -14.86
CA GLN A 316 28.62 -1.60 -14.21
C GLN A 316 27.99 -0.56 -15.15
N LYS A 317 28.80 0.21 -15.87
CA LYS A 317 28.34 1.12 -16.91
C LYS A 317 27.62 0.37 -18.04
N SER A 318 28.19 -0.74 -18.50
CA SER A 318 27.59 -1.55 -19.58
C SER A 318 26.23 -2.11 -19.17
N ALA A 319 26.07 -2.48 -17.90
CA ALA A 319 24.79 -2.92 -17.35
C ALA A 319 23.75 -1.79 -17.37
N LEU A 320 24.13 -0.55 -17.04
CA LEU A 320 23.24 0.61 -17.18
C LEU A 320 22.86 0.85 -18.64
N SER A 321 23.84 0.87 -19.57
CA SER A 321 23.56 1.02 -21.00
C SER A 321 22.59 -0.05 -21.50
N LYS A 322 22.78 -1.32 -21.12
CA LYS A 322 21.88 -2.41 -21.52
C LYS A 322 20.45 -2.19 -21.00
N SER A 323 20.30 -1.78 -19.74
CA SER A 323 18.99 -1.46 -19.16
C SER A 323 18.33 -0.26 -19.85
N LEU A 324 19.08 0.79 -20.19
CA LEU A 324 18.56 1.94 -20.94
C LEU A 324 18.08 1.52 -22.34
N LYS A 325 18.91 0.79 -23.11
CA LYS A 325 18.55 0.27 -24.43
C LYS A 325 17.29 -0.57 -24.38
N GLN A 326 17.22 -1.48 -23.40
CA GLN A 326 16.05 -2.34 -23.22
C GLN A 326 14.80 -1.54 -22.84
N PHE A 327 14.92 -0.51 -22.00
CA PHE A 327 13.78 0.27 -21.54
C PHE A 327 13.26 1.23 -22.62
N PHE A 328 14.14 1.83 -23.41
CA PHE A 328 13.76 2.78 -24.46
C PHE A 328 13.60 2.13 -25.84
N GLY A 329 13.93 0.84 -26.00
CA GLY A 329 13.85 0.16 -27.30
C GLY A 329 14.82 0.71 -28.35
N LEU A 330 15.92 1.33 -27.93
CA LEU A 330 16.94 1.91 -28.80
C LEU A 330 18.23 1.07 -28.74
N ASP A 331 18.76 0.66 -29.89
CA ASP A 331 19.95 -0.21 -29.96
C ASP A 331 21.29 0.54 -29.86
N ASP A 332 21.32 1.83 -30.20
CA ASP A 332 22.52 2.66 -30.17
C ASP A 332 23.09 2.81 -28.74
N GLU A 333 24.38 3.10 -28.61
CA GLU A 333 25.03 3.31 -27.30
C GLU A 333 24.57 4.62 -26.63
N PRO A 334 23.81 4.58 -25.51
CA PRO A 334 23.31 5.79 -24.85
C PRO A 334 24.39 6.59 -24.14
N ILE A 335 25.48 5.94 -23.71
CA ILE A 335 26.53 6.55 -22.87
C ILE A 335 27.91 6.21 -23.49
N PRO A 336 28.28 6.82 -24.62
CA PRO A 336 29.59 6.60 -25.24
C PRO A 336 30.75 7.04 -24.33
N TYR A 337 31.92 6.42 -24.52
CA TYR A 337 33.16 6.87 -23.91
C TYR A 337 33.86 7.86 -24.84
N ASN A 338 34.02 9.10 -24.38
CA ASN A 338 34.71 10.15 -25.11
C ASN A 338 36.20 10.11 -24.78
N LYS A 339 37.01 9.64 -25.74
CA LYS A 339 38.47 9.49 -25.58
C LYS A 339 39.22 10.82 -25.48
N SER A 340 38.64 11.92 -25.96
CA SER A 340 39.31 13.24 -25.93
C SER A 340 39.34 13.84 -24.53
N VAL A 341 38.32 13.54 -23.72
CA VAL A 341 38.18 14.03 -22.33
C VAL A 341 38.22 12.91 -21.30
N TYR A 342 38.40 11.66 -21.74
CA TYR A 342 38.48 10.45 -20.90
C TYR A 342 37.25 10.21 -20.00
N GLU A 343 36.06 10.53 -20.50
CA GLU A 343 34.79 10.49 -19.76
C GLU A 343 33.73 9.64 -20.45
N TYR A 344 32.82 9.06 -19.68
CA TYR A 344 31.53 8.58 -20.18
C TYR A 344 30.56 9.75 -20.29
N GLN A 345 29.96 9.97 -21.46
CA GLN A 345 29.06 11.10 -21.71
C GLN A 345 27.72 10.60 -22.24
N PRO A 346 26.62 10.70 -21.48
CA PRO A 346 25.29 10.34 -21.96
C PRO A 346 24.88 11.21 -23.15
N ILE A 347 24.28 10.59 -24.17
CA ILE A 347 23.67 11.31 -25.30
C ILE A 347 22.31 11.91 -24.88
N LEU A 348 21.60 11.19 -24.02
CA LEU A 348 20.37 11.63 -23.35
C LEU A 348 20.67 12.65 -22.26
N MET A 349 19.70 13.51 -21.97
CA MET A 349 19.81 14.47 -20.88
C MET A 349 19.45 13.82 -19.55
N ILE A 350 20.35 13.90 -18.57
CA ILE A 350 20.11 13.41 -17.20
C ILE A 350 20.39 14.57 -16.25
N ARG A 351 19.42 14.93 -15.41
CA ARG A 351 19.51 16.08 -14.50
C ARG A 351 18.67 15.87 -13.25
N GLN A 352 18.88 16.71 -12.24
CA GLN A 352 17.98 16.85 -11.10
C GLN A 352 17.06 18.07 -11.28
N ASP A 353 15.86 18.01 -10.70
CA ASP A 353 14.99 19.17 -10.58
C ASP A 353 15.62 20.21 -9.65
N THR A 354 15.30 21.49 -9.83
CA THR A 354 15.82 22.58 -8.98
C THR A 354 15.41 22.45 -7.51
N ASN A 355 14.34 21.70 -7.22
CA ASN A 355 13.87 21.43 -5.86
C ASN A 355 14.36 20.07 -5.31
N CYS A 356 15.21 19.37 -6.05
CA CYS A 356 15.78 18.08 -5.68
C CYS A 356 17.28 18.26 -5.41
N ASP A 357 17.75 17.81 -4.24
CA ASP A 357 19.17 17.78 -3.90
C ASP A 357 19.64 16.33 -3.75
N LEU A 358 20.39 15.83 -4.73
CA LEU A 358 20.94 14.47 -4.71
C LEU A 358 22.21 14.35 -3.85
N ASN A 359 22.80 15.44 -3.33
CA ASN A 359 24.10 15.42 -2.64
C ASN A 359 24.09 14.53 -1.40
N ASP A 360 23.03 14.62 -0.59
CA ASP A 360 22.89 13.83 0.64
C ASP A 360 22.82 12.32 0.35
N TRP A 361 22.44 11.93 -0.87
CA TRP A 361 22.14 10.53 -1.20
C TRP A 361 23.32 9.75 -1.79
N ILE A 362 24.37 10.44 -2.25
CA ILE A 362 25.64 9.81 -2.63
C ILE A 362 26.45 9.42 -1.39
N SER A 363 26.30 10.14 -0.27
CA SER A 363 26.93 9.80 1.00
C SER A 363 26.49 8.43 1.54
N ASP A 364 25.30 7.96 1.16
CA ASP A 364 24.76 6.64 1.51
C ASP A 364 25.42 5.49 0.73
N ILE A 365 26.22 5.75 -0.31
CA ILE A 365 26.85 4.70 -1.12
C ILE A 365 27.91 3.92 -0.31
N HIS A 366 28.49 4.56 0.70
CA HIS A 366 29.52 3.96 1.55
C HIS A 366 28.99 3.44 2.90
N GLN A 367 27.68 3.54 3.16
CA GLN A 367 26.97 2.93 4.30
C GLN A 367 26.20 1.69 3.82
#